data_AF-A0A1G6R841-F1
#
_entry.id   AF-A0A1G6R841-F1
#
_cell.length_a   1.000
_cell.length_b   1.000
_cell.length_c   1.000
_cell.angle_alpha   90.00
_cell.angle_beta   90.00
_cell.angle_gamma   90.00
#
_symmetry.space_group_name_H-M   'P 1'
#
loop_
_entity.id
_entity.type
_entity.pdbx_description
1 polymer ?
#
loop_
_entity_poly.entity_id
_entity_poly.type
_entity_poly.pdbx_seq_one_letter_code
_entity_poly.pdbx_strand_id
1 'polypeptide(L)' 'MQSRIIRVLPAERGWALEFGGLDIKTQKFPTMEAAIAAGWDVARRENAELHIHRHDGDVHLRAACGDKEQEPQR' A
#
# COMPACT_ATOMS: atom_id res chain seq x y z
N MET A 1 11.78 16.67 -3.58
CA MET A 1 11.13 15.99 -2.45
C MET A 1 10.86 14.58 -2.92
N GLN A 2 11.44 13.56 -2.29
CA GLN A 2 11.22 12.16 -2.72
C GLN A 2 9.84 11.74 -2.24
N SER A 3 8.92 11.49 -3.18
CA SER A 3 7.59 10.95 -2.88
C SER A 3 7.77 9.54 -2.34
N ARG A 4 7.47 9.36 -1.04
CA ARG A 4 7.53 8.05 -0.38
C ARG A 4 6.22 7.36 -0.67
N ILE A 5 6.28 6.23 -1.37
CA ILE A 5 5.11 5.50 -1.83
C ILE A 5 5.26 4.06 -1.38
N ILE A 6 4.21 3.50 -0.79
CA ILE A 6 4.14 2.13 -0.34
C ILE A 6 3.15 1.40 -1.24
N ARG A 7 3.54 0.27 -1.82
CA ARG A 7 2.72 -0.47 -2.78
C ARG A 7 2.46 -1.87 -2.26
N VAL A 8 1.20 -2.23 -2.11
CA VAL A 8 0.75 -3.57 -1.83
C VAL A 8 0.46 -4.24 -3.17
N LEU A 9 1.23 -5.27 -3.50
CA LEU A 9 1.12 -6.05 -4.74
C LEU A 9 0.75 -7.50 -4.42
N PRO A 10 -0.03 -8.17 -5.27
CA PRO A 10 -0.20 -9.61 -5.17
C PRO A 10 1.12 -10.29 -5.58
N ALA A 11 1.52 -11.32 -4.85
CA ALA A 11 2.73 -12.12 -5.14
C ALA A 11 2.34 -13.58 -5.41
N GLU A 12 3.25 -14.38 -6.00
CA GLU A 12 3.02 -15.81 -6.25
C GLU A 12 2.54 -16.58 -5.01
N ARG A 13 2.98 -16.14 -3.82
CA ARG A 13 2.44 -16.59 -2.53
C ARG A 13 2.15 -15.39 -1.64
N GLY A 14 0.88 -15.01 -1.57
CA GLY A 14 0.39 -13.94 -0.70
C GLY A 14 0.57 -12.56 -1.32
N TRP A 15 1.10 -11.63 -0.54
CA TRP A 15 1.12 -10.21 -0.84
C TRP A 15 2.48 -9.61 -0.55
N ALA A 16 3.01 -8.81 -1.46
CA ALA A 16 4.25 -8.07 -1.31
C ALA A 16 3.96 -6.59 -1.00
N LEU A 17 4.74 -6.01 -0.12
CA LEU A 17 4.71 -4.61 0.26
C LEU A 17 6.03 -3.97 -0.17
N GLU A 18 5.99 -3.22 -1.26
CA GLU A 18 7.14 -2.48 -1.80
C GLU A 18 7.16 -1.05 -1.28
N PHE A 19 8.36 -0.50 -1.12
CA PHE A 19 8.56 0.86 -0.64
C PHE A 19 9.33 1.67 -1.69
N GLY A 20 8.62 2.46 -2.49
CA GLY A 20 9.19 3.40 -3.44
C GLY A 20 9.71 4.64 -2.73
N GLY A 21 11.01 4.92 -2.89
CA GLY A 21 11.66 6.09 -2.29
C GLY A 21 12.08 5.91 -0.82
N LEU A 22 12.00 4.69 -0.29
CA LEU A 22 12.54 4.31 1.02
C LEU A 22 13.51 3.14 0.84
N ASP A 23 14.64 3.15 1.54
CA ASP A 23 15.61 2.03 1.55
C ASP A 23 15.12 0.90 2.49
N ILE A 24 13.85 0.52 2.35
CA ILE A 24 13.20 -0.53 3.15
C ILE A 24 13.00 -1.74 2.26
N LYS A 25 13.41 -2.91 2.75
CA LYS A 25 13.23 -4.17 2.01
C LYS A 25 11.75 -4.47 1.81
N THR A 26 11.41 -4.95 0.62
CA THR A 26 10.08 -5.47 0.29
C THR A 26 9.65 -6.53 1.31
N GLN A 27 8.49 -6.32 1.94
CA GLN A 27 7.95 -7.26 2.93
C GLN A 27 6.93 -8.17 2.27
N LYS A 28 6.87 -9.44 2.68
CA LYS A 28 5.87 -10.39 2.16
C LYS A 28 4.95 -10.82 3.29
N PHE A 29 3.65 -10.82 3.01
CA PHE A 29 2.59 -11.17 3.92
C PHE A 29 1.75 -12.30 3.34
N PRO A 30 1.25 -13.22 4.18
CA PRO A 30 0.41 -14.32 3.71
C PRO A 30 -0.97 -13.84 3.25
N THR A 31 -1.47 -12.72 3.79
CA THR A 31 -2.80 -12.18 3.50
C THR A 31 -2.75 -10.71 3.11
N MET A 32 -3.76 -10.29 2.33
CA MET A 32 -3.91 -8.91 1.88
C MET A 32 -4.08 -7.96 3.07
N GLU A 33 -4.90 -8.34 4.03
CA GLU A 33 -5.19 -7.54 5.21
C GLU A 33 -3.93 -7.27 6.04
N ALA A 34 -3.06 -8.27 6.19
CA ALA A 34 -1.78 -8.10 6.87
C ALA A 34 -0.85 -7.14 6.11
N ALA A 35 -0.80 -7.22 4.77
CA ALA A 35 -0.02 -6.30 3.96
C ALA A 35 -0.55 -4.86 4.04
N ILE A 36 -1.87 -4.68 4.01
CA ILE A 36 -2.53 -3.38 4.13
C ILE A 36 -2.28 -2.79 5.52
N ALA A 37 -2.44 -3.56 6.59
CA ALA A 37 -2.20 -3.11 7.96
C ALA A 37 -0.75 -2.65 8.16
N ALA A 38 0.21 -3.45 7.69
CA ALA A 38 1.63 -3.10 7.74
C ALA A 38 1.96 -1.87 6.88
N GLY A 39 1.39 -1.79 5.68
CA GLY A 39 1.52 -0.63 4.80
C GLY A 39 0.99 0.65 5.44
N TRP A 40 -0.14 0.58 6.15
CA TRP A 40 -0.72 1.72 6.86
C TRP A 40 0.09 2.19 8.07
N ASP A 41 0.73 1.27 8.80
CA ASP A 41 1.62 1.65 9.91
C ASP A 41 2.79 2.50 9.37
N VAL A 42 3.43 2.02 8.29
CA VAL A 42 4.56 2.72 7.69
C VAL A 42 4.09 4.01 6.98
N ALA A 43 2.96 4.00 6.29
CA ALA A 43 2.39 5.17 5.62
C ALA A 43 2.16 6.33 6.60
N ARG A 44 1.60 6.03 7.78
CA ARG A 44 1.38 7.03 8.83
C ARG A 44 2.68 7.54 9.44
N ARG A 45 3.66 6.66 9.66
CA ARG A 45 4.95 7.03 10.28
C ARG A 45 5.80 7.88 9.35
N GLU A 46 5.82 7.51 8.06
CA GLU A 46 6.67 8.15 7.05
C GLU A 46 5.98 9.25 6.24
N ASN A 47 4.70 9.55 6.52
CA ASN A 47 3.84 10.41 5.69
C ASN A 47 3.91 9.99 4.20
N ALA A 48 3.77 8.69 3.97
CA ALA A 48 3.89 8.06 2.66
C ALA A 48 2.50 7.66 2.11
N GLU A 49 2.39 7.60 0.79
CA GLU A 49 1.16 7.22 0.10
C GLU A 49 1.05 5.69 0.01
N LEU A 50 -0.07 5.08 0.40
CA LEU A 50 -0.29 3.63 0.29
C LEU A 50 -1.12 3.31 -0.95
N HIS A 51 -0.61 2.47 -1.84
CA HIS A 51 -1.27 2.03 -3.07
C HIS A 51 -1.51 0.52 -3.00
N ILE A 52 -2.69 0.04 -3.39
CA ILE A 52 -3.05 -1.39 -3.27
C ILE A 52 -3.48 -1.92 -4.64
N HIS A 53 -2.62 -2.71 -5.27
CA HIS A 53 -2.98 -3.40 -6.52
C HIS A 53 -3.67 -4.72 -6.17
N ARG A 54 -4.91 -4.94 -6.63
CA ARG A 54 -5.58 -6.23 -6.52
C ARG A 54 -5.62 -6.93 -7.88
N HIS A 55 -5.70 -8.26 -7.86
CA HIS A 55 -5.76 -9.09 -9.08
C HIS A 55 -7.05 -8.85 -9.89
N ASP A 56 -8.09 -8.29 -9.26
CA ASP A 56 -9.43 -8.07 -9.84
C ASP A 56 -9.60 -6.68 -10.48
N GLY A 57 -8.57 -5.83 -10.41
CA GLY A 57 -8.64 -4.42 -10.82
C GLY A 57 -8.04 -3.51 -9.75
N ASP A 58 -7.33 -2.47 -10.19
CA ASP A 58 -6.61 -1.54 -9.33
C ASP A 58 -7.53 -0.88 -8.30
N VAL A 59 -7.36 -1.21 -7.02
CA VAL A 59 -8.00 -0.48 -5.92
C VAL A 59 -7.09 0.69 -5.55
N HIS A 60 -7.39 1.86 -6.10
CA HIS A 60 -6.77 3.09 -5.59
C HIS A 60 -7.28 3.33 -4.15
N LEU A 61 -6.35 3.43 -3.19
CA LEU A 61 -6.65 3.95 -1.85
C LEU A 61 -5.68 5.06 -1.45
N ARG A 62 -5.86 6.24 -2.06
CA ARG A 62 -5.22 7.52 -1.70
C ARG A 62 -5.70 8.06 -0.35
N ALA A 63 -4.83 8.13 0.65
CA ALA A 63 -4.55 9.38 1.39
C ALA A 63 -3.71 9.10 2.65
N ALA A 64 -2.50 9.68 2.67
CA ALA A 64 -1.91 10.19 3.91
C ALA A 64 -2.06 11.72 3.88
N CYS A 65 -2.98 12.23 4.70
CA CYS A 65 -3.39 13.63 4.83
C CYS A 65 -4.34 14.15 3.72
N GLY A 66 -5.65 14.11 4.00
CA GLY A 66 -6.69 14.75 3.18
C GLY A 66 -7.89 13.85 2.96
N ASP A 67 -8.84 13.95 3.88
CA ASP A 67 -10.24 13.52 3.81
C ASP A 67 -10.79 13.34 2.37
N LYS A 68 -11.17 12.10 2.02
CA LYS A 68 -12.39 11.73 1.26
C LYS A 68 -12.33 10.26 0.82
N GLU A 69 -13.14 9.47 1.51
CA GLU A 69 -13.85 8.25 1.10
C GLU A 69 -13.59 7.81 -0.34
N GLN A 70 -12.89 6.69 -0.51
CA GLN A 70 -12.74 6.02 -1.80
C GLN A 70 -13.81 4.97 -1.96
N GLU A 71 -14.80 5.36 -2.76
CA GLU A 71 -15.90 4.53 -3.23
C GLU A 71 -15.37 3.32 -4.03
N PRO A 72 -15.92 2.11 -3.83
CA PRO A 72 -15.62 0.98 -4.69
C PRO A 72 -16.24 1.24 -6.07
N GLN A 73 -15.40 1.36 -7.09
CA GLN A 73 -15.84 1.45 -8.48
C GLN A 73 -16.66 0.20 -8.85
N ARG A 74 -17.93 0.42 -9.18
CA ARG A 74 -18.87 -0.55 -9.76
C ARG A 74 -18.84 -0.43 -11.28
#